data_AF-A0A6A8DMJ1-F1
#
_entry.id   AF-A0A6A8DMJ1-F1
#
_cell.length_a   1.000
_cell.length_b   1.000
_cell.length_c   1.000
_cell.angle_alpha   90.00
_cell.angle_beta   90.00
_cell.angle_gamma   90.00
#
_symmetry.space_group_name_H-M   'P 1'
#
loop_
_entity.id
_entity.type
_entity.pdbx_description
1 polymer ?
#
loop_
_entity_poly.entity_id
_entity_poly.type
_entity_poly.pdbx_seq_one_letter_code
_entity_poly.pdbx_strand_id
1 'polypeptide(L)'
;MKKFLVIVMAIMMTVGVLGFGTMQMQAEEDHGHKPEFKDVKLSKQQLTELETLYENLINQRKGIINKYQEFGVLEEEDALKMKEHLDAYFSKIEEDGFIPKWDMHKHHEKKHKENE
;
A
#
# COMPACT_ATOMS: atom_id res chain seq x y z
N MET A 1 -29.89 4.37 -54.46
CA MET A 1 -29.02 3.53 -53.60
C MET A 1 -28.04 4.35 -52.74
N LYS A 2 -27.29 5.31 -53.29
CA LYS A 2 -26.33 6.13 -52.51
C LYS A 2 -26.97 6.93 -51.35
N LYS A 3 -28.18 7.49 -51.55
CA LYS A 3 -28.91 8.25 -50.52
C LYS A 3 -29.46 7.38 -49.38
N PHE A 4 -29.83 6.13 -49.68
CA PHE A 4 -30.25 5.14 -48.67
C PHE A 4 -29.05 4.62 -47.87
N LEU A 5 -27.88 4.45 -48.52
CA LEU A 5 -26.65 4.00 -47.89
C LEU A 5 -26.10 5.01 -46.87
N VAL A 6 -26.24 6.31 -47.12
CA VAL A 6 -25.84 7.39 -46.18
C VAL A 6 -26.73 7.41 -44.93
N ILE A 7 -28.03 7.13 -45.07
CA ILE A 7 -28.97 7.10 -43.93
C ILE A 7 -28.68 5.89 -43.02
N VAL A 8 -28.35 4.73 -43.60
CA VAL A 8 -27.98 3.54 -42.82
C VAL A 8 -26.66 3.74 -42.07
N MET A 9 -25.66 4.42 -42.66
CA MET A 9 -24.41 4.75 -41.97
C MET A 9 -24.60 5.76 -40.83
N ALA A 10 -25.50 6.74 -40.96
CA ALA A 10 -25.78 7.72 -39.90
C ALA A 10 -26.48 7.10 -38.68
N ILE A 11 -27.34 6.10 -38.91
CA ILE A 11 -28.00 5.33 -37.83
C ILE A 11 -26.97 4.43 -37.12
N MET A 12 -26.00 3.87 -37.84
CA MET A 12 -24.97 3.01 -37.24
C MET A 12 -23.99 3.78 -36.34
N MET A 13 -23.69 5.05 -36.65
CA MET A 13 -22.85 5.91 -35.80
C MET A 13 -23.54 6.35 -34.50
N THR A 14 -24.87 6.49 -34.48
CA THR A 14 -25.60 6.92 -33.28
C THR A 14 -25.80 5.80 -32.27
N VAL A 15 -25.89 4.54 -32.72
CA VAL A 15 -25.96 3.37 -31.83
C VAL A 15 -24.62 3.06 -31.16
N GLY A 16 -23.49 3.39 -31.80
CA GLY A 16 -22.15 3.17 -31.23
C GLY A 16 -21.85 4.00 -29.98
N VAL A 17 -22.43 5.19 -29.84
CA VAL A 17 -22.20 6.09 -28.68
C VAL A 17 -22.96 5.62 -27.43
N LEU A 18 -24.08 4.90 -27.60
CA LEU A 18 -24.86 4.39 -26.48
C LEU A 18 -24.27 3.13 -25.82
N GLY A 19 -23.35 2.43 -26.50
CA GLY A 19 -22.71 1.21 -25.98
C GLY A 19 -21.52 1.44 -25.03
N PHE A 20 -20.91 2.64 -25.05
CA PHE A 20 -19.76 2.96 -24.20
C PHE A 20 -20.12 3.71 -22.90
N GLY A 21 -21.36 4.19 -22.75
CA GLY A 21 -21.79 5.03 -21.63
C GLY A 21 -22.16 4.28 -20.34
N THR A 22 -22.19 2.95 -20.34
CA THR A 22 -22.59 2.14 -19.17
C THR A 22 -21.58 1.08 -18.78
N MET A 23 -20.29 1.26 -19.08
CA MET A 23 -19.28 0.66 -18.21
C MET A 23 -19.39 1.37 -16.86
N GLN A 24 -20.37 0.96 -16.07
CA GLN A 24 -20.34 1.14 -14.63
C GLN A 24 -19.06 0.42 -14.22
N MET A 25 -17.97 1.17 -14.02
CA MET A 25 -16.88 0.75 -13.16
C MET A 25 -17.56 0.49 -11.82
N GLN A 26 -17.91 -0.77 -11.60
CA GLN A 26 -18.31 -1.26 -10.30
C GLN A 26 -17.03 -1.22 -9.47
N ALA A 27 -16.77 -0.05 -8.87
CA ALA A 27 -15.91 0.01 -7.72
C ALA A 27 -16.56 -0.91 -6.69
N GLU A 28 -15.96 -2.07 -6.47
CA GLU A 28 -16.22 -2.81 -5.24
C GLU A 28 -16.01 -1.82 -4.10
N GLU A 29 -17.05 -1.64 -3.27
CA GLU A 29 -16.88 -1.01 -1.96
C GLU A 29 -15.83 -1.85 -1.22
N ASP A 30 -14.58 -1.39 -1.22
CA ASP A 30 -13.48 -1.98 -0.45
C ASP A 30 -13.79 -1.79 1.03
N HIS A 31 -14.65 -2.66 1.56
CA HIS A 31 -14.80 -2.89 2.97
C HIS A 31 -13.49 -3.50 3.45
N GLY A 32 -12.53 -2.62 3.79
CA GLY A 32 -11.15 -2.88 4.16
C GLY A 32 -10.91 -4.27 4.75
N HIS A 33 -10.66 -5.24 3.87
CA HIS A 33 -10.31 -6.58 4.24
C HIS A 33 -8.89 -6.56 4.79
N LYS A 34 -8.75 -6.37 6.09
CA LYS A 34 -7.46 -6.50 6.75
C LYS A 34 -7.01 -7.95 6.66
N PRO A 35 -5.79 -8.23 6.18
CA PRO A 35 -5.27 -9.59 6.17
C PRO A 35 -5.21 -10.13 7.60
N GLU A 36 -5.85 -11.29 7.83
CA GLU A 36 -5.73 -12.02 9.09
C GLU A 36 -4.44 -12.85 9.07
N PHE A 37 -3.47 -12.45 9.88
CA PHE A 37 -2.24 -13.22 10.07
C PHE A 37 -2.47 -14.30 11.12
N LYS A 38 -2.11 -15.53 10.77
CA LYS A 38 -2.15 -16.65 11.71
C LYS A 38 -0.90 -16.65 12.55
N ASP A 39 -1.05 -16.85 13.85
CA ASP A 39 0.05 -17.13 14.75
C ASP A 39 0.56 -18.56 14.48
N VAL A 40 1.64 -18.67 13.71
CA VAL A 40 2.24 -19.95 13.30
C VAL A 40 3.69 -20.00 13.73
N LYS A 41 4.14 -21.17 14.18
CA LYS A 41 5.55 -21.35 14.53
C LYS A 41 6.37 -21.64 13.26
N LEU A 42 7.21 -20.69 12.88
CA LEU A 42 8.13 -20.83 11.75
C LEU A 42 9.30 -21.77 12.09
N SER A 43 9.81 -22.47 11.08
CA SER A 43 11.05 -23.25 11.19
C SER A 43 12.27 -22.32 11.20
N LYS A 44 13.43 -22.85 11.63
CA LYS A 44 14.69 -22.08 11.63
C LYS A 44 15.06 -21.55 10.23
N GLN A 45 14.91 -22.40 9.20
CA GLN A 45 15.22 -21.99 7.83
C GLN A 45 14.30 -20.85 7.36
N GLN A 46 13.00 -20.94 7.66
CA GLN A 46 12.03 -19.89 7.30
C GLN A 46 12.31 -18.57 8.03
N LEU A 47 12.71 -18.62 9.30
CA LEU A 47 13.12 -17.43 10.05
C LEU A 47 14.35 -16.78 9.42
N THR A 48 15.38 -17.55 9.09
CA THR A 48 16.60 -17.02 8.43
C THR A 48 16.31 -16.43 7.05
N GLU A 49 15.39 -17.03 6.29
CA GLU A 49 14.94 -16.47 5.01
C GLU A 49 14.26 -15.10 5.21
N LEU A 50 13.37 -14.98 6.20
CA LEU A 50 12.71 -13.71 6.52
C LEU A 50 13.69 -12.65 7.05
N GLU A 51 14.58 -13.04 7.95
CA GLU A 51 15.64 -12.18 8.50
C GLU A 51 16.46 -11.55 7.36
N THR A 52 16.95 -12.38 6.43
CA THR A 52 17.72 -11.92 5.26
C THR A 52 16.92 -10.91 4.42
N LEU A 53 15.63 -11.16 4.20
CA LEU A 53 14.76 -10.26 3.44
C LEU A 53 14.57 -8.92 4.16
N TYR A 54 14.34 -8.95 5.48
CA TYR A 54 14.19 -7.73 6.27
C TYR A 54 15.49 -6.94 6.39
N GLU A 55 16.63 -7.59 6.58
CA GLU A 55 17.94 -6.93 6.57
C GLU A 55 18.18 -6.21 5.24
N ASN A 56 17.90 -6.88 4.11
CA ASN A 56 18.04 -6.28 2.79
C ASN A 56 17.13 -5.05 2.64
N LEU A 57 15.84 -5.18 3.00
CA LEU A 57 14.87 -4.10 2.95
C LEU A 57 15.33 -2.88 3.79
N ILE A 58 15.78 -3.12 5.02
CA ILE A 58 16.23 -2.06 5.92
C ILE A 58 17.48 -1.37 5.37
N ASN A 59 18.45 -2.14 4.89
CA ASN A 59 19.66 -1.59 4.29
C ASN A 59 19.37 -0.78 3.02
N GLN A 60 18.46 -1.26 2.17
CA GLN A 60 18.01 -0.50 1.00
C GLN A 60 17.35 0.82 1.42
N ARG A 61 16.48 0.80 2.43
CA ARG A 61 15.81 2.01 2.92
C ARG A 61 16.77 3.00 3.56
N LYS A 62 17.77 2.53 4.32
CA LYS A 62 18.88 3.35 4.80
C LYS A 62 19.68 3.96 3.65
N GLY A 63 19.92 3.20 2.59
CA GLY A 63 20.57 3.68 1.36
C GLY A 63 19.80 4.83 0.70
N ILE A 64 18.48 4.73 0.63
CA ILE A 64 17.62 5.81 0.11
C ILE A 64 17.71 7.06 1.01
N ILE A 65 17.65 6.89 2.33
CA ILE A 65 17.79 8.01 3.28
C ILE A 65 19.13 8.72 3.09
N ASN A 66 20.22 7.96 2.95
CA ASN A 66 21.54 8.53 2.68
C ASN A 66 21.57 9.30 1.36
N LYS A 67 20.86 8.84 0.32
CA LYS A 67 20.73 9.59 -0.94
C LYS A 67 19.93 10.89 -0.78
N TYR A 68 18.87 10.89 0.02
CA TYR A 68 18.16 12.13 0.33
C TYR A 68 19.02 13.12 1.12
N GLN A 69 19.84 12.63 2.04
CA GLN A 69 20.83 13.47 2.73
C GLN A 69 21.87 14.04 1.75
N GLU A 70 22.43 13.20 0.87
CA GLU A 70 23.41 13.61 -0.16
C GLU A 70 22.85 14.66 -1.11
N PHE A 71 21.56 14.56 -1.47
CA PHE A 71 20.90 15.50 -2.37
C PHE A 71 20.39 16.76 -1.67
N GLY A 72 20.56 16.88 -0.35
CA GLY A 72 20.05 18.00 0.44
C GLY A 72 18.53 18.05 0.57
N VAL A 73 17.85 16.91 0.33
CA VAL A 73 16.40 16.76 0.54
C VAL A 73 16.07 16.57 2.02
N LEU A 74 17.03 16.01 2.78
CA LEU A 74 16.86 15.67 4.18
C LEU A 74 18.07 16.17 4.98
N GLU A 75 17.80 16.82 6.11
CA GLU A 75 18.82 17.25 7.06
C GLU A 75 19.48 16.04 7.76
N GLU A 76 20.73 16.20 8.20
CA GLU A 76 21.51 15.12 8.82
C GLU A 76 20.85 14.54 10.08
N GLU A 77 20.30 15.41 10.93
CA GLU A 77 19.64 14.99 12.17
C GLU A 77 18.40 14.12 11.89
N ASP A 78 17.59 14.51 10.91
CA ASP A 78 16.39 13.76 10.53
C ASP A 78 16.77 12.45 9.83
N ALA A 79 17.80 12.46 8.99
CA ALA A 79 18.36 11.24 8.38
C ALA A 79 18.82 10.24 9.45
N LEU A 80 19.49 10.71 10.51
CA LEU A 80 19.91 9.87 11.63
C LEU A 80 18.72 9.26 12.35
N LYS A 81 17.74 10.07 12.79
CA LYS A 81 16.53 9.60 13.46
C LYS A 81 15.77 8.57 12.62
N MET A 82 15.64 8.82 11.32
CA MET A 82 14.99 7.86 10.41
C MET A 82 15.73 6.52 10.36
N LYS A 83 17.07 6.52 10.34
CA LYS A 83 17.87 5.28 10.37
C LYS A 83 17.71 4.55 11.70
N GLU A 84 17.72 5.25 12.83
CA GLU A 84 17.49 4.68 14.16
C GLU A 84 16.09 4.05 14.28
N HIS A 85 15.07 4.70 13.73
CA HIS A 85 13.72 4.13 13.67
C HIS A 85 13.66 2.83 12.86
N LEU A 86 14.47 2.70 11.80
CA LEU A 86 14.57 1.46 11.05
C LEU A 86 15.25 0.34 11.85
N ASP A 87 16.27 0.68 12.64
CA ASP A 87 16.93 -0.28 13.52
C ASP A 87 15.98 -0.76 14.62
N ALA A 88 15.29 0.17 15.28
CA ALA A 88 14.28 -0.18 16.28
C ALA A 88 13.13 -1.01 15.68
N TYR A 89 12.72 -0.71 14.45
CA TYR A 89 11.73 -1.51 13.73
C TYR A 89 12.24 -2.93 13.48
N PHE A 90 13.49 -3.10 13.02
CA PHE A 90 14.09 -4.41 12.77
C PHE A 90 14.16 -5.26 14.05
N SER A 91 14.65 -4.68 15.16
CA SER A 91 14.69 -5.39 16.45
C SER A 91 13.29 -5.83 16.90
N LYS A 92 12.27 -4.98 16.72
CA LYS A 92 10.90 -5.33 17.10
C LYS A 92 10.33 -6.50 16.29
N ILE A 93 10.53 -6.50 14.97
CA ILE A 93 10.03 -7.61 14.13
C ILE A 93 10.81 -8.91 14.40
N GLU A 94 12.08 -8.83 14.75
CA GLU A 94 12.90 -9.98 15.13
C GLU A 94 12.39 -10.58 16.45
N GLU A 95 12.14 -9.74 17.47
CA GLU A 95 11.51 -10.15 18.75
C GLU A 95 10.14 -10.81 18.55
N ASP A 96 9.36 -10.31 17.58
CA ASP A 96 8.06 -10.85 17.21
C ASP A 96 8.14 -12.12 16.33
N GLY A 97 9.36 -12.61 16.02
CA GLY A 97 9.57 -13.80 15.20
C GLY A 97 9.16 -13.62 13.74
N PHE A 98 9.22 -12.38 13.25
CA PHE A 98 8.82 -11.94 11.91
C PHE A 98 7.34 -12.16 11.56
N ILE A 99 6.48 -12.29 12.58
CA ILE A 99 5.02 -12.43 12.41
C ILE A 99 4.36 -11.05 12.63
N PRO A 100 3.68 -10.48 11.61
CA PRO A 100 3.02 -9.18 11.74
C PRO A 100 1.89 -9.18 12.77
N LYS A 101 1.97 -8.28 13.76
CA LYS A 101 0.93 -8.06 14.80
C LYS A 101 0.11 -6.78 14.54
N TRP A 102 -0.48 -6.66 13.34
CA TRP A 102 -1.17 -5.44 12.88
C TRP A 102 -2.57 -5.20 13.48
N ASP A 103 -3.05 -6.18 14.23
CA ASP A 103 -4.37 -6.29 14.84
C ASP A 103 -4.47 -5.71 16.27
N MET A 104 -3.34 -5.35 16.89
CA MET A 104 -3.33 -4.83 18.27
C MET A 104 -3.70 -3.34 18.43
N HIS A 105 -3.80 -2.56 17.34
CA HIS A 105 -4.19 -1.14 17.43
C HIS A 105 -5.70 -0.96 17.27
N LYS A 106 -6.47 -1.41 18.27
CA LYS A 106 -7.86 -1.00 18.45
C LYS A 106 -7.92 0.28 19.29
N HIS A 107 -8.42 1.35 18.67
CA HIS A 107 -9.04 2.55 19.26
C HIS A 107 -8.20 3.55 20.08
N HIS A 108 -7.86 4.67 19.42
CA HIS A 108 -7.92 6.00 20.04
C HIS A 108 -8.78 6.94 19.17
N GLU A 109 -10.05 6.60 18.97
CA GLU A 109 -11.06 7.54 18.45
C GLU A 109 -12.22 7.67 19.46
N LYS A 110 -11.97 8.32 20.60
CA LYS A 110 -12.96 8.89 21.53
C LYS A 110 -12.19 9.97 22.33
N LYS A 111 -12.52 11.26 22.45
CA LYS A 111 -13.76 12.04 22.27
C LYS A 111 -13.36 13.52 22.01
N HIS A 112 -13.98 14.19 21.04
CA HIS A 112 -14.12 15.65 21.05
C HIS A 112 -15.46 16.02 20.42
N LYS A 113 -16.57 15.71 21.10
CA LYS A 113 -17.87 16.39 20.92
C LYS A 113 -18.65 16.32 22.23
N GLU A 114 -18.51 17.37 23.03
CA GLU A 114 -19.39 17.73 24.15
C GLU A 114 -19.11 19.22 24.40
N ASN A 115 -19.99 20.21 24.34
CA ASN A 115 -21.35 20.40 23.83
C ASN A 115 -21.43 21.92 23.54
N GLU A 116 -22.16 22.33 22.50
CA GLU A 116 -22.80 23.66 22.42
C GLU A 116 -23.95 23.76 23.43
#